data_AF-A0A949CPD4-F1
#
_entry.id   AF-A0A949CPD4-F1
#
_cell.length_a   1.000
_cell.length_b   1.000
_cell.length_c   1.000
_cell.angle_alpha   90.00
_cell.angle_beta   90.00
_cell.angle_gamma   90.00
#
_symmetry.space_group_name_H-M   'P 1'
#
loop_
_entity.id
_entity.type
_entity.pdbx_description
1 polymer ?
#
loop_
_entity_poly.entity_id
_entity_poly.type
_entity_poly.pdbx_seq_one_letter_code
_entity_poly.pdbx_strand_id
1 'polypeptide(L)'
;MRLPVWLFALWTLFGMFAPSGSAQTLHVVIAGDLSPSAGWGKYTSAVAMDLAMVSATIANNMPESKTDMVRLQIEEDEFSSPRFLLEAVERLRVQPNDSILFYFSGHGAADDQGHYIALAQGKLYREQLLNALESKKTRFVALITDCCNTRSDGYLYSAPYIHIQSPKQPSPLFRRLFLETSGVVDITSSSPGESAFFAPAGDESGSPGSIFTLEWLEWIDQETRHAKSWDEMIRAVSLKVHQAFHDYYPKGASIAKGAPIQTQQNVFPARYPGMPVSEGPRTGFIIRDFPGRGSVITEVVPDSPASSVFWIRNDQFVSLKPQQVIVSVNGKPTPNTEAVVQAVKSSPQIMRMTVRDANSGTMEVLMRMRY
;
A
#
# COMPACT_ATOMS: atom_id res chain seq x y z
N MET A 1 -66.51 9.45 43.89
CA MET A 1 -65.29 9.87 44.63
C MET A 1 -64.18 8.91 44.22
N ARG A 2 -63.06 9.43 43.70
CA ARG A 2 -62.04 8.71 42.91
C ARG A 2 -61.13 7.85 43.80
N LEU A 3 -60.78 6.64 43.35
CA LEU A 3 -59.69 5.81 43.89
C LEU A 3 -58.61 5.68 42.79
N PRO A 4 -57.31 5.84 43.11
CA PRO A 4 -56.24 5.79 42.12
C PRO A 4 -55.68 4.37 41.96
N VAL A 5 -55.40 4.01 40.71
CA VAL A 5 -54.70 2.78 40.31
C VAL A 5 -53.19 3.03 40.44
N TRP A 6 -52.52 2.25 41.28
CA TRP A 6 -51.06 2.24 41.39
C TRP A 6 -50.48 1.25 40.39
N LEU A 7 -49.75 1.77 39.39
CA LEU A 7 -48.92 1.00 38.46
C LEU A 7 -47.52 0.83 39.08
N PHE A 8 -47.19 -0.39 39.49
CA PHE A 8 -45.82 -0.78 39.81
C PHE A 8 -45.03 -0.98 38.52
N ALA A 9 -44.15 -0.04 38.19
CA ALA A 9 -43.13 -0.23 37.16
C ALA A 9 -41.96 -1.02 37.77
N LEU A 10 -41.86 -2.31 37.44
CA LEU A 10 -40.64 -3.10 37.67
C LEU A 10 -39.53 -2.56 36.76
N TRP A 11 -38.62 -1.79 37.32
CA TRP A 11 -37.31 -1.53 36.71
C TRP A 11 -36.44 -2.79 36.89
N THR A 12 -36.43 -3.65 35.88
CA THR A 12 -35.41 -4.69 35.77
C THR A 12 -34.06 -4.01 35.55
N LEU A 13 -33.22 -4.04 36.58
CA LEU A 13 -31.78 -3.83 36.51
C LEU A 13 -31.18 -4.80 35.47
N PHE A 14 -31.12 -4.39 34.21
CA PHE A 14 -30.18 -4.96 33.26
C PHE A 14 -28.79 -4.56 33.73
N GLY A 15 -28.18 -5.45 34.52
CA GLY A 15 -26.76 -5.39 34.84
C GLY A 15 -25.99 -5.33 33.52
N MET A 16 -25.46 -4.15 33.21
CA MET A 16 -24.42 -3.97 32.21
C MET A 16 -23.20 -4.75 32.71
N PHE A 17 -23.13 -6.04 32.40
CA PHE A 17 -21.84 -6.69 32.28
C PHE A 17 -21.12 -5.96 31.15
N ALA A 18 -20.26 -5.02 31.52
CA ALA A 18 -19.28 -4.49 30.58
C ALA A 18 -18.59 -5.72 29.98
N PRO A 19 -18.69 -5.95 28.66
CA PRO A 19 -18.03 -7.09 28.06
C PRO A 19 -16.56 -6.97 28.44
N SER A 20 -16.06 -7.93 29.20
CA SER A 20 -14.64 -8.10 29.46
C SER A 20 -14.00 -8.13 28.09
N GLY A 21 -13.41 -7.00 27.68
CA GLY A 21 -12.95 -6.81 26.32
C GLY A 21 -12.01 -7.94 25.97
N SER A 22 -12.46 -8.85 25.09
CA SER A 22 -11.61 -9.93 24.61
C SER A 22 -10.33 -9.31 24.08
N ALA A 23 -9.19 -9.90 24.42
CA ALA A 23 -7.89 -9.36 24.05
C ALA A 23 -7.82 -9.28 22.51
N GLN A 24 -7.58 -8.08 21.98
CA GLN A 24 -7.47 -7.85 20.54
C GLN A 24 -6.35 -8.72 19.95
N THR A 25 -6.70 -9.51 18.95
CA THR A 25 -5.80 -10.39 18.19
C THR A 25 -5.67 -9.88 16.76
N LEU A 26 -4.47 -9.97 16.20
CA LEU A 26 -4.20 -9.76 14.79
C LEU A 26 -4.18 -11.12 14.08
N HIS A 27 -5.17 -11.38 13.23
CA HIS A 27 -5.19 -12.53 12.34
C HIS A 27 -4.48 -12.17 11.04
N VAL A 28 -3.53 -12.99 10.61
CA VAL A 28 -2.71 -12.73 9.43
C VAL A 28 -2.80 -13.91 8.48
N VAL A 29 -3.15 -13.63 7.22
CA VAL A 29 -2.99 -14.58 6.12
C VAL A 29 -1.96 -14.02 5.16
N ILE A 30 -0.85 -14.73 5.01
CA ILE A 30 0.24 -14.39 4.07
C ILE A 30 0.22 -15.44 2.97
N ALA A 31 -0.18 -15.07 1.77
CA ALA A 31 -0.25 -15.97 0.63
C ALA A 31 0.79 -15.60 -0.44
N GLY A 32 1.42 -16.62 -1.01
CA GLY A 32 2.36 -16.48 -2.12
C GLY A 32 2.06 -17.49 -3.20
N ASP A 33 1.88 -17.02 -4.43
CA ASP A 33 1.73 -17.93 -5.56
C ASP A 33 3.08 -18.34 -6.12
N LEU A 34 3.52 -19.54 -5.75
CA LEU A 34 4.79 -20.15 -6.12
C LEU A 34 4.59 -21.29 -7.11
N SER A 35 3.37 -21.46 -7.64
CA SER A 35 3.00 -22.65 -8.38
C SER A 35 3.72 -22.71 -9.73
N PRO A 36 3.89 -23.91 -10.30
CA PRO A 36 4.49 -24.06 -11.62
C PRO A 36 3.81 -23.21 -12.70
N SER A 37 2.48 -23.09 -12.66
CA SER A 37 1.70 -22.28 -13.60
C SER A 37 1.76 -20.78 -13.34
N ALA A 38 2.01 -20.36 -12.08
CA ALA A 38 2.13 -18.94 -11.75
C ALA A 38 3.34 -18.35 -12.45
N GLY A 39 4.47 -18.92 -12.11
CA GLY A 39 5.58 -18.83 -12.99
C GLY A 39 6.43 -17.57 -12.90
N TRP A 40 7.43 -17.62 -12.04
CA TRP A 40 8.26 -16.45 -11.77
C TRP A 40 9.65 -16.50 -12.43
N GLY A 41 9.98 -17.63 -13.04
CA GLY A 41 11.33 -18.03 -13.40
C GLY A 41 12.29 -17.82 -12.23
N LYS A 42 13.31 -17.02 -12.53
CA LYS A 42 14.32 -16.54 -11.56
C LYS A 42 13.76 -15.69 -10.42
N TYR A 43 12.50 -15.26 -10.48
CA TYR A 43 11.86 -14.41 -9.47
C TYR A 43 11.04 -15.19 -8.42
N THR A 44 10.98 -16.52 -8.48
CA THR A 44 10.25 -17.33 -7.48
C THR A 44 10.78 -17.10 -6.07
N SER A 45 12.12 -16.98 -5.96
CA SER A 45 12.78 -16.67 -4.69
C SER A 45 12.40 -15.28 -4.18
N ALA A 46 12.04 -14.34 -5.04
CA ALA A 46 11.60 -13.02 -4.64
C ALA A 46 10.22 -13.07 -3.97
N VAL A 47 9.26 -13.79 -4.55
CA VAL A 47 7.95 -14.02 -3.94
C VAL A 47 8.13 -14.71 -2.59
N ALA A 48 8.89 -15.80 -2.54
CA ALA A 48 9.10 -16.51 -1.29
C ALA A 48 9.86 -15.67 -0.23
N MET A 49 10.76 -14.77 -0.67
CA MET A 49 11.42 -13.80 0.20
C MET A 49 10.42 -12.78 0.74
N ASP A 50 9.53 -12.23 -0.08
CA ASP A 50 8.47 -11.33 0.39
C ASP A 50 7.66 -11.96 1.52
N LEU A 51 7.22 -13.21 1.33
CA LEU A 51 6.48 -13.96 2.35
C LEU A 51 7.28 -14.10 3.64
N ALA A 52 8.58 -14.41 3.54
CA ALA A 52 9.46 -14.57 4.69
C ALA A 52 9.67 -13.23 5.43
N MET A 53 9.92 -12.15 4.71
CA MET A 53 10.15 -10.82 5.27
C MET A 53 8.88 -10.25 5.92
N VAL A 54 7.70 -10.41 5.31
CA VAL A 54 6.43 -9.99 5.90
C VAL A 54 6.15 -10.79 7.19
N SER A 55 6.34 -12.12 7.15
CA SER A 55 6.18 -12.98 8.33
C SER A 55 7.12 -12.53 9.47
N ALA A 56 8.39 -12.27 9.14
CA ALA A 56 9.39 -11.82 10.10
C ALA A 56 9.05 -10.46 10.69
N THR A 57 8.62 -9.51 9.86
CA THR A 57 8.25 -8.16 10.30
C THR A 57 7.08 -8.20 11.28
N ILE A 58 6.07 -9.03 11.01
CA ILE A 58 4.93 -9.21 11.91
C ILE A 58 5.39 -9.82 13.23
N ALA A 59 6.15 -10.92 13.18
CA ALA A 59 6.64 -11.59 14.36
C ALA A 59 7.60 -10.71 15.20
N ASN A 60 8.34 -9.79 14.58
CA ASN A 60 9.18 -8.82 15.29
C ASN A 60 8.38 -7.69 15.97
N ASN A 61 7.16 -7.42 15.51
CA ASN A 61 6.37 -6.27 15.95
C ASN A 61 5.13 -6.63 16.77
N MET A 62 4.70 -7.90 16.77
CA MET A 62 3.51 -8.37 17.47
C MET A 62 3.85 -9.61 18.31
N PRO A 63 3.40 -9.70 19.59
CA PRO A 63 3.57 -10.90 20.39
C PRO A 63 2.83 -12.08 19.75
N GLU A 64 3.42 -13.27 19.86
CA GLU A 64 2.79 -14.52 19.41
C GLU A 64 1.41 -14.73 20.07
N SER A 65 1.27 -14.37 21.35
CA SER A 65 -0.01 -14.46 22.08
C SER A 65 -1.11 -13.49 21.58
N LYS A 66 -0.77 -12.56 20.69
CA LYS A 66 -1.69 -11.60 20.05
C LYS A 66 -1.71 -11.74 18.53
N THR A 67 -1.12 -12.80 18.00
CA THR A 67 -1.02 -13.03 16.56
C THR A 67 -1.50 -14.43 16.23
N ASP A 68 -2.41 -14.53 15.28
CA ASP A 68 -2.80 -15.80 14.65
C ASP A 68 -2.41 -15.72 13.18
N MET A 69 -1.24 -16.28 12.83
CA MET A 69 -0.63 -16.13 11.51
C MET A 69 -0.59 -17.44 10.75
N VAL A 70 -1.15 -17.43 9.54
CA VAL A 70 -1.11 -18.53 8.59
C VAL A 70 -0.36 -18.09 7.34
N ARG A 71 0.65 -18.87 6.95
CA ARG A 71 1.38 -18.71 5.70
C ARG A 71 0.94 -19.77 4.70
N LEU A 72 0.45 -19.32 3.54
CA LEU A 72 0.03 -20.16 2.42
C LEU A 72 1.07 -20.04 1.31
N GLN A 73 1.90 -21.05 1.15
CA GLN A 73 2.78 -21.19 -0.01
C GLN A 73 2.05 -22.07 -1.02
N ILE A 74 1.61 -21.47 -2.12
CA ILE A 74 0.91 -22.20 -3.19
C ILE A 74 1.99 -22.78 -4.09
N GLU A 75 2.47 -23.98 -3.76
CA GLU A 75 3.57 -24.64 -4.49
C GLU A 75 3.06 -25.57 -5.60
N GLU A 76 1.76 -25.88 -5.61
CA GLU A 76 1.12 -26.75 -6.60
C GLU A 76 -0.09 -26.07 -7.22
N ASP A 77 -0.31 -26.32 -8.52
CA ASP A 77 -1.40 -25.70 -9.28
C ASP A 77 -2.78 -26.07 -8.72
N GLU A 78 -2.92 -27.22 -8.06
CA GLU A 78 -4.17 -27.63 -7.41
C GLU A 78 -4.56 -26.73 -6.23
N PHE A 79 -3.60 -26.07 -5.58
CA PHE A 79 -3.82 -25.09 -4.53
C PHE A 79 -3.89 -23.65 -5.06
N SER A 80 -3.55 -23.43 -6.34
CA SER A 80 -3.66 -22.14 -7.03
C SER A 80 -5.09 -21.92 -7.56
N SER A 81 -6.06 -21.90 -6.64
CA SER A 81 -7.47 -21.63 -6.95
C SER A 81 -8.05 -20.47 -6.13
N PRO A 82 -8.98 -19.67 -6.71
CA PRO A 82 -9.68 -18.63 -5.95
C PRO A 82 -10.33 -19.16 -4.67
N ARG A 83 -10.87 -20.38 -4.74
CA ARG A 83 -11.54 -21.04 -3.61
C ARG A 83 -10.56 -21.33 -2.46
N PHE A 84 -9.32 -21.74 -2.76
CA PHE A 84 -8.33 -22.03 -1.72
C PHE A 84 -8.04 -20.81 -0.84
N LEU A 85 -7.85 -19.64 -1.44
CA LEU A 85 -7.62 -18.39 -0.71
C LEU A 85 -8.88 -17.93 0.06
N LEU A 86 -10.06 -18.04 -0.53
CA LEU A 86 -11.32 -17.70 0.13
C LEU A 86 -11.59 -18.62 1.32
N GLU A 87 -11.35 -19.93 1.20
CA GLU A 87 -11.50 -20.87 2.30
C GLU A 87 -10.55 -20.57 3.46
N ALA A 88 -9.33 -20.11 3.19
CA ALA A 88 -8.40 -19.68 4.24
C ALA A 88 -8.97 -18.50 5.05
N VAL A 89 -9.57 -17.52 4.38
CA VAL A 89 -10.29 -16.41 5.03
C VAL A 89 -11.50 -16.92 5.80
N GLU A 90 -12.32 -17.80 5.20
CA GLU A 90 -13.50 -18.37 5.84
C GLU A 90 -13.17 -19.12 7.15
N ARG A 91 -12.02 -19.79 7.21
CA ARG A 91 -11.57 -20.54 8.40
C ARG A 91 -11.09 -19.66 9.55
N LEU A 92 -10.82 -18.37 9.32
CA LEU A 92 -10.42 -17.45 10.39
C LEU A 92 -11.51 -17.35 11.46
N ARG A 93 -11.13 -17.62 12.71
CA ARG A 93 -11.97 -17.52 13.90
C ARG A 93 -11.68 -16.20 14.61
N VAL A 94 -12.50 -15.19 14.34
CA VAL A 94 -12.26 -13.82 14.78
C VAL A 94 -13.37 -13.32 15.71
N GLN A 95 -13.06 -12.28 16.47
CA GLN A 95 -14.00 -11.51 17.29
C GLN A 95 -14.20 -10.10 16.72
N PRO A 96 -15.29 -9.40 17.10
CA PRO A 96 -15.57 -8.05 16.58
C PRO A 96 -14.47 -7.01 16.85
N ASN A 97 -13.65 -7.20 17.89
CA ASN A 97 -12.57 -6.27 18.24
C ASN A 97 -11.20 -6.63 17.63
N ASP A 98 -11.14 -7.74 16.90
CA ASP A 98 -9.90 -8.22 16.27
C ASP A 98 -9.59 -7.46 14.98
N SER A 99 -8.44 -7.78 14.41
CA SER A 99 -7.94 -7.23 13.16
C SER A 99 -7.58 -8.35 12.20
N ILE A 100 -7.77 -8.14 10.91
CA ILE A 100 -7.33 -9.06 9.87
C ILE A 100 -6.34 -8.35 8.94
N LEU A 101 -5.19 -8.96 8.68
CA LEU A 101 -4.27 -8.62 7.61
C LEU A 101 -4.24 -9.77 6.60
N PHE A 102 -4.63 -9.50 5.37
CA PHE A 102 -4.39 -10.40 4.24
C PHE A 102 -3.32 -9.77 3.35
N TYR A 103 -2.20 -10.48 3.19
CA TYR A 103 -1.12 -10.12 2.30
C TYR A 103 -0.98 -11.17 1.20
N PHE A 104 -0.86 -10.73 -0.05
CA PHE A 104 -0.58 -11.61 -1.19
C PHE A 104 0.64 -11.13 -1.97
N SER A 105 1.57 -12.02 -2.31
CA SER A 105 2.62 -11.77 -3.32
C SER A 105 2.45 -12.76 -4.48
N GLY A 106 2.33 -12.26 -5.69
CA GLY A 106 2.10 -13.11 -6.85
C GLY A 106 1.58 -12.38 -8.08
N HIS A 107 0.91 -13.10 -8.99
CA HIS A 107 0.46 -12.53 -10.24
C HIS A 107 -0.88 -11.83 -10.03
N GLY A 108 -1.06 -10.76 -10.80
CA GLY A 108 -2.28 -9.99 -10.82
C GLY A 108 -2.44 -9.35 -12.18
N ALA A 109 -3.65 -8.91 -12.47
CA ALA A 109 -3.97 -8.05 -13.60
C ALA A 109 -5.34 -7.41 -13.38
N ALA A 110 -5.73 -6.50 -14.25
CA ALA A 110 -7.08 -5.96 -14.27
C ALA A 110 -7.76 -6.23 -15.61
N ASP A 111 -9.09 -6.31 -15.55
CA ASP A 111 -9.99 -6.26 -16.69
C ASP A 111 -11.22 -5.40 -16.35
N ASP A 112 -12.26 -5.47 -17.17
CA ASP A 112 -13.49 -4.67 -17.03
C ASP A 112 -14.25 -4.93 -15.71
N GLN A 113 -14.01 -6.07 -15.04
CA GLN A 113 -14.58 -6.38 -13.72
C GLN A 113 -13.69 -5.90 -12.56
N GLY A 114 -12.50 -5.37 -12.86
CA GLY A 114 -11.58 -4.79 -11.90
C GLY A 114 -10.28 -5.60 -11.74
N HIS A 115 -9.55 -5.28 -10.69
CA HIS A 115 -8.25 -5.89 -10.39
C HIS A 115 -8.43 -7.26 -9.71
N TYR A 116 -7.65 -8.25 -10.16
CA TYR A 116 -7.72 -9.62 -9.71
C TYR A 116 -6.34 -10.20 -9.43
N ILE A 117 -6.30 -11.18 -8.52
CA ILE A 117 -5.20 -12.11 -8.33
C ILE A 117 -5.32 -13.19 -9.40
N ALA A 118 -4.27 -13.38 -10.19
CA ALA A 118 -4.22 -14.37 -11.24
C ALA A 118 -3.65 -15.67 -10.68
N LEU A 119 -4.48 -16.72 -10.65
CA LEU A 119 -4.13 -18.05 -10.16
C LEU A 119 -4.27 -19.06 -11.30
N ALA A 120 -3.64 -20.23 -11.17
CA ALA A 120 -3.65 -21.27 -12.21
C ALA A 120 -5.07 -21.71 -12.58
N GLN A 121 -5.97 -21.81 -11.59
CA GLN A 121 -7.36 -22.25 -11.78
C GLN A 121 -8.36 -21.10 -11.97
N GLY A 122 -7.88 -19.86 -12.13
CA GLY A 122 -8.73 -18.73 -12.50
C GLY A 122 -8.40 -17.43 -11.80
N LYS A 123 -9.32 -16.47 -11.92
CA LYS A 123 -9.18 -15.12 -11.36
C LYS A 123 -9.90 -15.04 -10.02
N LEU A 124 -9.23 -14.50 -9.00
CA LEU A 124 -9.89 -14.04 -7.78
C LEU A 124 -9.91 -12.52 -7.80
N TYR A 125 -11.08 -11.92 -8.04
CA TYR A 125 -11.20 -10.47 -7.99
C TYR A 125 -10.96 -9.98 -6.58
N ARG A 126 -10.20 -8.89 -6.44
CA ARG A 126 -9.89 -8.34 -5.11
C ARG A 126 -11.13 -7.91 -4.36
N GLU A 127 -12.15 -7.40 -5.05
CA GLU A 127 -13.44 -7.08 -4.43
C GLU A 127 -14.09 -8.30 -3.78
N GLN A 128 -13.99 -9.49 -4.39
CA GLN A 128 -14.54 -10.73 -3.81
C GLN A 128 -13.80 -11.10 -2.51
N LEU A 129 -12.48 -11.04 -2.53
CA LEU A 129 -11.64 -11.32 -1.35
C LEU A 129 -11.89 -10.28 -0.25
N LEU A 130 -12.01 -9.01 -0.62
CA LEU A 130 -12.26 -7.90 0.28
C LEU A 130 -13.63 -8.02 0.96
N ASN A 131 -14.67 -8.36 0.20
CA ASN A 131 -16.00 -8.65 0.73
C ASN A 131 -15.97 -9.84 1.69
N ALA A 132 -15.21 -10.89 1.38
CA ALA A 132 -15.04 -12.03 2.28
C ALA A 132 -14.38 -11.62 3.60
N LEU A 133 -13.35 -10.77 3.56
CA LEU A 133 -12.69 -10.22 4.74
C LEU A 133 -13.62 -9.32 5.56
N GLU A 134 -14.34 -8.37 4.94
CA GLU A 134 -15.29 -7.49 5.64
C GLU A 134 -16.47 -8.24 6.24
N SER A 135 -16.91 -9.34 5.62
CA SER A 135 -17.99 -10.18 6.14
C SER A 135 -17.70 -10.77 7.52
N LYS A 136 -16.42 -10.80 7.92
CA LYS A 136 -15.97 -11.20 9.25
C LYS A 136 -16.32 -10.20 10.34
N LYS A 137 -16.70 -8.97 9.98
CA LYS A 137 -17.14 -7.90 10.90
C LYS A 137 -16.15 -7.65 12.04
N THR A 138 -14.85 -7.75 11.73
CA THR A 138 -13.79 -7.33 12.64
C THR A 138 -13.71 -5.80 12.68
N ARG A 139 -13.05 -5.27 13.72
CA ARG A 139 -12.86 -3.83 13.88
C ARG A 139 -12.06 -3.27 12.71
N PHE A 140 -11.05 -4.02 12.27
CA PHE A 140 -10.12 -3.61 11.24
C PHE A 140 -9.86 -4.75 10.23
N VAL A 141 -9.72 -4.37 8.96
CA VAL A 141 -9.31 -5.23 7.85
C VAL A 141 -8.25 -4.50 7.03
N ALA A 142 -7.17 -5.19 6.68
CA ALA A 142 -6.21 -4.76 5.68
C ALA A 142 -6.08 -5.83 4.59
N LEU A 143 -6.34 -5.45 3.34
CA LEU A 143 -6.00 -6.21 2.14
C LEU A 143 -4.83 -5.52 1.45
N ILE A 144 -3.69 -6.22 1.37
CA ILE A 144 -2.49 -5.73 0.71
C ILE A 144 -2.08 -6.75 -0.35
N THR A 145 -2.09 -6.33 -1.62
CA THR A 145 -1.68 -7.20 -2.73
C THR A 145 -0.43 -6.67 -3.40
N ASP A 146 0.58 -7.51 -3.50
CA ASP A 146 1.80 -7.25 -4.21
C ASP A 146 1.81 -7.99 -5.54
N CYS A 147 1.19 -7.38 -6.53
CA CYS A 147 1.01 -7.97 -7.85
C CYS A 147 0.85 -6.89 -8.92
N CYS A 148 1.06 -7.29 -10.17
CA CYS A 148 0.87 -6.43 -11.32
C CYS A 148 -0.60 -6.02 -11.49
N ASN A 149 -0.83 -4.83 -12.03
CA ASN A 149 -2.10 -4.39 -12.57
C ASN A 149 -2.11 -4.54 -14.11
N THR A 150 -1.34 -5.52 -14.61
CA THR A 150 -1.04 -5.87 -16.02
C THR A 150 -0.68 -7.37 -16.15
N ARG A 151 -0.87 -8.03 -17.30
CA ARG A 151 -0.83 -9.52 -17.48
C ARG A 151 0.59 -10.15 -17.64
N SER A 152 0.94 -11.30 -16.99
CA SER A 152 2.20 -12.09 -17.20
C SER A 152 2.24 -13.55 -16.61
N ASP A 153 3.25 -14.38 -16.98
CA ASP A 153 3.52 -15.84 -16.69
C ASP A 153 5.05 -16.28 -16.70
N GLY A 154 5.48 -17.44 -16.11
CA GLY A 154 6.92 -17.96 -16.03
C GLY A 154 7.25 -19.28 -15.19
N TYR A 155 8.40 -19.52 -14.47
CA TYR A 155 8.79 -20.79 -13.69
C TYR A 155 9.59 -20.69 -12.31
N LEU A 156 10.43 -21.62 -11.79
CA LEU A 156 10.64 -21.94 -10.31
C LEU A 156 12.08 -21.80 -9.66
N TYR A 157 12.21 -21.53 -8.32
CA TYR A 157 13.34 -21.78 -7.34
C TYR A 157 12.93 -21.54 -5.84
N SER A 158 13.67 -22.02 -4.81
CA SER A 158 13.30 -21.97 -3.36
C SER A 158 14.03 -20.91 -2.48
N ALA A 159 13.53 -20.70 -1.25
CA ALA A 159 13.87 -19.57 -0.37
C ALA A 159 14.63 -19.94 0.94
N PRO A 160 15.33 -18.97 1.58
CA PRO A 160 16.06 -19.19 2.83
C PRO A 160 15.21 -19.05 4.11
N TYR A 161 15.69 -19.65 5.20
CA TYR A 161 15.11 -19.57 6.55
C TYR A 161 15.60 -18.32 7.31
N ILE A 162 14.70 -17.61 8.00
CA ILE A 162 15.01 -16.45 8.86
C ILE A 162 14.63 -16.78 10.31
N HIS A 163 15.57 -16.59 11.23
CA HIS A 163 15.33 -16.76 12.67
C HIS A 163 14.77 -15.48 13.29
N ILE A 164 13.70 -15.60 14.10
CA ILE A 164 12.97 -14.46 14.68
C ILE A 164 12.79 -14.64 16.20
N GLN A 165 12.86 -13.55 16.97
CA GLN A 165 12.50 -13.53 18.39
C GLN A 165 11.30 -12.59 18.62
N SER A 166 10.15 -13.16 18.98
CA SER A 166 8.91 -12.40 19.15
C SER A 166 8.96 -11.44 20.36
N PRO A 167 8.41 -10.22 20.26
CA PRO A 167 8.41 -9.25 21.34
C PRO A 167 7.37 -9.60 22.41
N LYS A 168 7.56 -9.07 23.63
CA LYS A 168 6.60 -9.24 24.74
C LYS A 168 5.34 -8.39 24.58
N GLN A 169 5.42 -7.29 23.85
CA GLN A 169 4.33 -6.33 23.63
C GLN A 169 4.34 -5.88 22.16
N PRO A 170 3.18 -5.49 21.59
CA PRO A 170 3.14 -4.90 20.26
C PRO A 170 4.00 -3.64 20.20
N SER A 171 4.71 -3.42 19.11
CA SER A 171 5.40 -2.16 18.86
C SER A 171 4.39 -1.00 18.82
N PRO A 172 4.79 0.24 19.16
CA PRO A 172 3.92 1.41 19.03
C PRO A 172 3.28 1.52 17.64
N LEU A 173 4.05 1.22 16.59
CA LEU A 173 3.56 1.23 15.22
C LEU A 173 2.47 0.17 14.99
N PHE A 174 2.73 -1.10 15.32
CA PHE A 174 1.75 -2.17 15.08
C PHE A 174 0.50 -2.03 15.94
N ARG A 175 0.65 -1.54 17.19
CA ARG A 175 -0.49 -1.17 18.01
C ARG A 175 -1.36 -0.14 17.30
N ARG A 176 -0.75 0.91 16.77
CA ARG A 176 -1.48 1.99 16.08
C ARG A 176 -2.15 1.49 14.80
N LEU A 177 -1.40 0.82 13.92
CA LEU A 177 -1.87 0.39 12.61
C LEU A 177 -2.95 -0.69 12.69
N PHE A 178 -2.82 -1.66 13.59
CA PHE A 178 -3.71 -2.81 13.62
C PHE A 178 -4.69 -2.78 14.79
N LEU A 179 -4.23 -2.55 16.03
CA LEU A 179 -5.09 -2.73 17.21
C LEU A 179 -5.97 -1.52 17.52
N GLU A 180 -5.49 -0.30 17.27
CA GLU A 180 -6.22 0.94 17.58
C GLU A 180 -7.05 1.45 16.40
N THR A 181 -6.65 1.11 15.18
CA THR A 181 -7.35 1.52 13.96
C THR A 181 -8.67 0.75 13.80
N SER A 182 -9.61 1.33 13.06
CA SER A 182 -10.85 0.69 12.65
C SER A 182 -11.18 1.04 11.21
N GLY A 183 -11.97 0.19 10.53
CA GLY A 183 -12.32 0.35 9.13
C GLY A 183 -11.48 -0.54 8.22
N VAL A 184 -11.31 -0.14 6.96
CA VAL A 184 -10.64 -0.97 5.97
C VAL A 184 -9.52 -0.26 5.25
N VAL A 185 -8.41 -0.97 5.11
CA VAL A 185 -7.29 -0.65 4.23
C VAL A 185 -7.31 -1.62 3.05
N ASP A 186 -7.19 -1.07 1.85
CA ASP A 186 -7.11 -1.83 0.60
C ASP A 186 -6.05 -1.21 -0.30
N ILE A 187 -4.91 -1.88 -0.46
CA ILE A 187 -3.70 -1.35 -1.11
C ILE A 187 -3.16 -2.38 -2.11
N THR A 188 -2.64 -1.90 -3.23
CA THR A 188 -1.82 -2.71 -4.12
C THR A 188 -0.53 -2.03 -4.54
N SER A 189 0.48 -2.84 -4.85
CA SER A 189 1.83 -2.40 -5.17
C SER A 189 1.99 -1.64 -6.48
N SER A 190 0.95 -1.65 -7.34
CA SER A 190 0.96 -1.04 -8.67
C SER A 190 -0.37 -0.35 -9.02
N SER A 191 -0.30 0.81 -9.67
CA SER A 191 -1.48 1.57 -10.10
C SER A 191 -2.13 0.96 -11.34
N PRO A 192 -3.40 1.29 -11.65
CA PRO A 192 -4.06 0.81 -12.86
C PRO A 192 -3.20 1.02 -14.12
N GLY A 193 -2.95 -0.08 -14.85
CA GLY A 193 -2.09 -0.08 -16.04
C GLY A 193 -0.59 -0.20 -15.78
N GLU A 194 -0.16 -0.33 -14.51
CA GLU A 194 1.23 -0.55 -14.14
C GLU A 194 1.49 -2.00 -13.73
N SER A 195 2.68 -2.49 -14.04
CA SER A 195 3.23 -3.71 -13.48
C SER A 195 3.90 -3.45 -12.13
N ALA A 196 3.98 -4.49 -11.30
CA ALA A 196 4.79 -4.50 -10.10
C ALA A 196 6.14 -5.17 -10.41
N PHE A 197 7.24 -4.58 -9.97
CA PHE A 197 8.58 -5.08 -10.24
C PHE A 197 9.28 -5.56 -8.97
N PHE A 198 10.11 -6.58 -9.16
CA PHE A 198 11.10 -7.00 -8.18
C PHE A 198 12.29 -6.07 -8.19
N ALA A 199 12.92 -5.87 -7.03
CA ALA A 199 14.23 -5.24 -7.01
C ALA A 199 15.23 -6.12 -7.79
N PRO A 200 16.16 -5.53 -8.55
CA PRO A 200 17.12 -6.31 -9.33
C PRO A 200 17.95 -7.20 -8.41
N ALA A 201 18.04 -8.48 -8.77
CA ALA A 201 18.97 -9.41 -8.15
C ALA A 201 20.41 -8.96 -8.44
N GLY A 202 21.28 -8.98 -7.43
CA GLY A 202 22.71 -9.03 -7.69
C GLY A 202 23.09 -10.34 -8.39
N ASP A 203 24.28 -10.38 -8.98
CA ASP A 203 24.71 -11.43 -9.91
C ASP A 203 24.60 -12.87 -9.37
N GLU A 204 24.57 -13.08 -8.03
CA GLU A 204 24.61 -14.42 -7.43
C GLU A 204 23.53 -14.73 -6.38
N SER A 205 22.70 -13.77 -5.92
CA SER A 205 21.88 -13.97 -4.70
C SER A 205 20.36 -14.04 -4.91
N GLY A 206 19.88 -14.08 -6.16
CA GLY A 206 18.45 -13.94 -6.44
C GLY A 206 17.95 -12.53 -6.13
N SER A 207 16.69 -12.25 -6.45
CA SER A 207 16.11 -10.93 -6.18
C SER A 207 15.76 -10.82 -4.69
N PRO A 208 16.02 -9.67 -4.04
CA PRO A 208 15.77 -9.50 -2.61
C PRO A 208 14.27 -9.39 -2.25
N GLY A 209 13.38 -9.41 -3.24
CA GLY A 209 11.93 -9.25 -3.05
C GLY A 209 11.36 -8.19 -3.97
N SER A 210 10.07 -7.92 -3.82
CA SER A 210 9.40 -6.87 -4.56
C SER A 210 9.84 -5.48 -4.09
N ILE A 211 9.88 -4.50 -5.00
CA ILE A 211 10.15 -3.11 -4.62
C ILE A 211 9.13 -2.64 -3.59
N PHE A 212 7.85 -2.97 -3.75
CA PHE A 212 6.82 -2.54 -2.81
C PHE A 212 7.01 -3.15 -1.43
N THR A 213 7.23 -4.46 -1.36
CA THR A 213 7.38 -5.15 -0.09
C THR A 213 8.64 -4.68 0.63
N LEU A 214 9.76 -4.52 -0.07
CA LEU A 214 10.99 -3.99 0.51
C LEU A 214 10.79 -2.60 1.11
N GLU A 215 10.25 -1.65 0.35
CA GLU A 215 10.05 -0.28 0.83
C GLU A 215 9.01 -0.17 1.95
N TRP A 216 7.99 -1.03 1.94
CA TRP A 216 7.00 -1.09 3.02
C TRP A 216 7.60 -1.60 4.32
N LEU A 217 8.37 -2.68 4.27
CA LEU A 217 8.96 -3.28 5.45
C LEU A 217 10.11 -2.43 6.01
N GLU A 218 10.90 -1.79 5.14
CA GLU A 218 11.90 -0.79 5.54
C GLU A 218 11.24 0.40 6.27
N TRP A 219 10.10 0.90 5.76
CA TRP A 219 9.36 1.94 6.46
C TRP A 219 8.86 1.48 7.84
N ILE A 220 8.39 0.24 7.96
CA ILE A 220 7.99 -0.33 9.25
C ILE A 220 9.17 -0.35 10.22
N ASP A 221 10.35 -0.81 9.79
CA ASP A 221 11.53 -0.87 10.66
C ASP A 221 11.92 0.52 11.19
N GLN A 222 11.99 1.50 10.29
CA GLN A 222 12.31 2.90 10.62
C GLN A 222 11.30 3.53 11.59
N GLU A 223 10.01 3.19 11.45
CA GLU A 223 8.93 3.80 12.22
C GLU A 223 8.42 2.93 13.37
N THR A 224 9.07 1.79 13.66
CA THR A 224 8.60 0.78 14.64
C THR A 224 8.26 1.39 16.01
N ARG A 225 9.00 2.43 16.42
CA ARG A 225 8.82 3.11 17.72
C ARG A 225 7.83 4.26 17.71
N HIS A 226 7.29 4.64 16.56
CA HIS A 226 6.39 5.77 16.40
C HIS A 226 4.98 5.29 16.06
N ALA A 227 3.97 5.88 16.71
CA ALA A 227 2.57 5.57 16.45
C ALA A 227 2.07 6.28 15.18
N LYS A 228 2.51 5.79 14.02
CA LYS A 228 2.16 6.34 12.69
C LYS A 228 0.83 5.80 12.19
N SER A 229 0.14 6.62 11.40
CA SER A 229 -1.13 6.28 10.74
C SER A 229 -0.94 5.56 9.40
N TRP A 230 -2.02 4.96 8.89
CA TRP A 230 -2.04 4.40 7.53
C TRP A 230 -1.84 5.46 6.45
N ASP A 231 -2.33 6.70 6.62
CA ASP A 231 -2.08 7.79 5.67
C ASP A 231 -0.59 8.13 5.59
N GLU A 232 0.08 8.24 6.74
CA GLU A 232 1.53 8.49 6.79
C GLU A 232 2.32 7.35 6.11
N MET A 233 1.96 6.09 6.39
CA MET A 233 2.57 4.93 5.76
C MET A 233 2.40 4.98 4.23
N ILE A 234 1.17 5.10 3.76
CA ILE A 234 0.85 5.06 2.34
C ILE A 234 1.57 6.19 1.60
N ARG A 235 1.60 7.41 2.16
CA ARG A 235 2.33 8.53 1.56
C ARG A 235 3.82 8.22 1.43
N ALA A 236 4.45 7.82 2.53
CA ALA A 236 5.88 7.55 2.56
C ALA A 236 6.27 6.39 1.63
N VAL A 237 5.62 5.24 1.78
CA VAL A 237 5.89 4.03 0.97
C VAL A 237 5.63 4.28 -0.50
N SER A 238 4.55 4.98 -0.86
CA SER A 238 4.27 5.31 -2.28
C SER A 238 5.41 6.08 -2.93
N LEU A 239 5.99 7.05 -2.22
CA LEU A 239 7.07 7.89 -2.72
C LEU A 239 8.39 7.11 -2.80
N LYS A 240 8.67 6.28 -1.79
CA LYS A 240 9.84 5.40 -1.78
C LYS A 240 9.80 4.36 -2.89
N VAL A 241 8.66 3.72 -3.14
CA VAL A 241 8.48 2.76 -4.25
C VAL A 241 8.72 3.44 -5.60
N HIS A 242 8.17 4.64 -5.80
CA HIS A 242 8.40 5.41 -7.02
C HIS A 242 9.89 5.73 -7.22
N GLN A 243 10.56 6.16 -6.15
CA GLN A 243 11.97 6.49 -6.18
C GLN A 243 12.85 5.25 -6.44
N ALA A 244 12.63 4.17 -5.69
CA ALA A 244 13.33 2.90 -5.83
C ALA A 244 13.17 2.30 -7.24
N PHE A 245 11.96 2.35 -7.81
CA PHE A 245 11.75 1.92 -9.20
C PHE A 245 12.64 2.71 -10.17
N HIS A 246 12.71 4.04 -10.02
CA HIS A 246 13.54 4.87 -10.87
C HIS A 246 15.03 4.58 -10.70
N ASP A 247 15.48 4.35 -9.46
CA ASP A 247 16.88 4.07 -9.15
C ASP A 247 17.31 2.70 -9.70
N TYR A 248 16.44 1.69 -9.60
CA TYR A 248 16.68 0.37 -10.18
C TYR A 248 16.54 0.34 -11.71
N TYR A 249 15.63 1.15 -12.25
CA TYR A 249 15.27 1.17 -13.67
C TYR A 249 15.28 2.60 -14.23
N PRO A 250 16.45 3.24 -14.35
CA PRO A 250 16.55 4.65 -14.76
C PRO A 250 16.06 4.91 -16.19
N LYS A 251 16.00 3.86 -17.03
CA LYS A 251 15.45 3.89 -18.39
C LYS A 251 14.02 3.33 -18.48
N GLY A 252 13.41 3.03 -17.35
CA GLY A 252 12.20 2.23 -17.25
C GLY A 252 12.45 0.73 -17.39
N ALA A 253 11.40 -0.05 -17.16
CA ALA A 253 11.38 -1.50 -17.25
C ALA A 253 10.15 -1.99 -18.01
N SER A 254 10.22 -3.21 -18.54
CA SER A 254 9.11 -3.85 -19.23
C SER A 254 9.01 -5.31 -18.80
N ILE A 255 7.80 -5.78 -18.56
CA ILE A 255 7.53 -7.15 -18.05
C ILE A 255 7.74 -8.23 -19.10
N ALA A 256 7.73 -7.88 -20.38
CA ALA A 256 7.89 -8.81 -21.48
C ALA A 256 8.50 -8.12 -22.69
N LYS A 257 9.17 -8.90 -23.55
CA LYS A 257 9.71 -8.38 -24.81
C LYS A 257 8.58 -7.79 -25.66
N GLY A 258 8.68 -6.50 -25.99
CA GLY A 258 7.70 -5.77 -26.79
C GLY A 258 6.55 -5.14 -26.01
N ALA A 259 6.44 -5.38 -24.70
CA ALA A 259 5.48 -4.66 -23.87
C ALA A 259 5.96 -3.19 -23.64
N PRO A 260 5.03 -2.24 -23.44
CA PRO A 260 5.38 -0.84 -23.18
C PRO A 260 6.39 -0.70 -22.04
N ILE A 261 7.32 0.25 -22.18
CA ILE A 261 8.28 0.56 -21.12
C ILE A 261 7.57 1.39 -20.06
N GLN A 262 7.44 0.81 -18.87
CA GLN A 262 7.00 1.50 -17.67
C GLN A 262 8.15 2.32 -17.10
N THR A 263 7.90 3.60 -16.83
CA THR A 263 8.92 4.54 -16.32
C THR A 263 8.72 4.92 -14.86
N GLN A 264 7.68 4.39 -14.23
CA GLN A 264 7.28 4.67 -12.86
C GLN A 264 6.51 3.47 -12.30
N GLN A 265 6.60 3.22 -10.99
CA GLN A 265 5.72 2.29 -10.29
C GLN A 265 5.12 3.04 -9.10
N ASN A 266 3.79 3.01 -8.98
CA ASN A 266 3.06 3.79 -7.99
C ASN A 266 2.12 2.89 -7.19
N VAL A 267 2.23 2.96 -5.87
CA VAL A 267 1.31 2.27 -4.95
C VAL A 267 -0.09 2.85 -5.06
N PHE A 268 -1.09 1.98 -5.19
CA PHE A 268 -2.50 2.34 -5.35
C PHE A 268 -3.32 1.92 -4.13
N PRO A 269 -3.69 2.89 -3.27
CA PRO A 269 -4.66 2.66 -2.21
C PRO A 269 -6.08 2.91 -2.72
N ALA A 270 -6.91 1.88 -2.70
CA ALA A 270 -8.32 1.98 -3.04
C ALA A 270 -9.13 2.60 -1.87
N ARG A 271 -8.79 2.25 -0.63
CA ARG A 271 -9.38 2.82 0.59
C ARG A 271 -8.45 2.68 1.80
N TYR A 272 -8.52 3.63 2.72
CA TYR A 272 -7.89 3.53 4.05
C TYR A 272 -8.50 4.53 5.04
N PRO A 273 -8.41 4.28 6.37
CA PRO A 273 -8.87 5.24 7.38
C PRO A 273 -8.08 6.55 7.30
N GLY A 274 -8.80 7.67 7.16
CA GLY A 274 -8.19 8.99 6.99
C GLY A 274 -7.78 9.31 5.55
N MET A 275 -8.16 8.50 4.56
CA MET A 275 -7.99 8.85 3.15
C MET A 275 -8.65 10.20 2.87
N PRO A 276 -7.90 11.18 2.35
CA PRO A 276 -8.48 12.48 2.01
C PRO A 276 -9.63 12.29 1.02
N VAL A 277 -10.72 13.03 1.25
CA VAL A 277 -11.80 13.13 0.27
C VAL A 277 -11.21 13.61 -1.05
N SER A 278 -11.68 13.06 -2.17
CA SER A 278 -11.31 13.46 -3.55
C SER A 278 -11.94 14.82 -3.91
N GLU A 279 -11.81 15.79 -3.00
CA GLU A 279 -12.30 17.14 -3.13
C GLU A 279 -11.14 18.12 -3.04
N GLY A 280 -11.25 19.22 -3.80
CA GLY A 280 -10.23 20.25 -3.89
C GLY A 280 -9.19 20.02 -4.99
N PRO A 281 -8.17 20.89 -5.07
CA PRO A 281 -7.19 20.86 -6.15
C PRO A 281 -6.29 19.63 -6.06
N ARG A 282 -6.06 18.93 -7.18
CA ARG A 282 -5.17 17.75 -7.27
C ARG A 282 -3.76 18.02 -6.76
N THR A 283 -3.25 19.23 -6.94
CA THR A 283 -1.90 19.64 -6.53
C THR A 283 -1.91 20.65 -5.38
N GLY A 284 -2.80 21.65 -5.43
CA GLY A 284 -2.88 22.71 -4.42
C GLY A 284 -1.82 23.80 -4.53
N PHE A 285 -1.15 23.93 -5.68
CA PHE A 285 -0.42 25.16 -6.02
C PHE A 285 -1.21 25.97 -7.06
N ILE A 286 -1.08 27.29 -7.01
CA ILE A 286 -1.54 28.22 -8.05
C ILE A 286 -0.30 28.71 -8.78
N ILE A 287 -0.38 28.74 -10.11
CA ILE A 287 0.73 29.10 -10.98
C ILE A 287 0.34 30.19 -11.97
N ARG A 288 1.33 30.96 -12.42
CA ARG A 288 1.23 31.88 -13.56
C ARG A 288 2.40 31.68 -14.51
N ASP A 289 2.24 32.09 -15.75
CA ASP A 289 3.32 32.04 -16.74
C ASP A 289 4.52 32.86 -16.26
N PHE A 290 5.71 32.29 -16.43
CA PHE A 290 6.97 33.01 -16.31
C PHE A 290 7.72 32.90 -17.63
N PRO A 291 7.50 33.85 -18.56
CA PRO A 291 7.98 33.75 -19.94
C PRO A 291 9.46 33.37 -20.04
N GLY A 292 9.74 32.32 -20.81
CA GLY A 292 11.09 31.80 -21.03
C GLY A 292 11.71 31.05 -19.84
N ARG A 293 10.97 30.85 -18.74
CA ARG A 293 11.49 30.23 -17.51
C ARG A 293 10.60 29.12 -16.93
N GLY A 294 9.34 29.02 -17.35
CA GLY A 294 8.40 27.98 -16.93
C GLY A 294 7.14 28.57 -16.30
N SER A 295 6.64 27.94 -15.24
CA SER A 295 5.49 28.44 -14.47
C SER A 295 5.91 28.78 -13.04
N VAL A 296 5.68 30.01 -12.61
CA VAL A 296 6.00 30.42 -11.23
C VAL A 296 4.81 30.14 -10.32
N ILE A 297 5.08 29.51 -9.18
CA ILE A 297 4.13 29.29 -8.11
C ILE A 297 3.82 30.63 -7.45
N THR A 298 2.55 31.02 -7.47
CA THR A 298 2.08 32.26 -6.81
C THR A 298 1.53 31.98 -5.42
N GLU A 299 0.98 30.79 -5.21
CA GLU A 299 0.35 30.39 -3.95
C GLU A 299 0.47 28.88 -3.76
N VAL A 300 0.57 28.46 -2.50
CA VAL A 300 0.46 27.06 -2.06
C VAL A 300 -0.66 27.00 -1.03
N VAL A 301 -1.72 26.26 -1.37
CA VAL A 301 -2.88 26.06 -0.51
C VAL A 301 -2.44 25.24 0.72
N PRO A 302 -2.77 25.67 1.94
CA PRO A 302 -2.51 24.87 3.15
C PRO A 302 -3.14 23.48 3.07
N ASP A 303 -2.51 22.50 3.71
CA ASP A 303 -2.97 21.09 3.78
C ASP A 303 -3.22 20.44 2.40
N SER A 304 -2.55 20.94 1.38
CA SER A 304 -2.62 20.41 0.02
C SER A 304 -1.38 19.58 -0.33
N PRO A 305 -1.41 18.80 -1.43
CA PRO A 305 -0.22 18.06 -1.88
C PRO A 305 1.03 18.96 -2.06
N ALA A 306 0.85 20.20 -2.50
CA ALA A 306 1.93 21.19 -2.66
C ALA A 306 2.56 21.65 -1.34
N SER A 307 1.86 21.55 -0.21
CA SER A 307 2.41 21.90 1.09
C SER A 307 3.23 20.77 1.73
N SER A 308 3.30 19.59 1.10
CA SER A 308 4.03 18.42 1.61
C SER A 308 4.56 17.55 0.47
N VAL A 309 5.50 18.08 -0.31
CA VAL A 309 6.23 17.32 -1.34
C VAL A 309 7.48 16.67 -0.77
N PHE A 310 7.90 15.55 -1.33
CA PHE A 310 9.10 14.84 -0.91
C PHE A 310 10.30 15.28 -1.74
N TRP A 311 11.31 15.88 -1.09
CA TRP A 311 12.53 16.34 -1.73
C TRP A 311 13.53 15.19 -1.84
N ILE A 312 13.68 14.68 -3.07
CA ILE A 312 14.41 13.45 -3.38
C ILE A 312 15.84 13.48 -2.84
N ARG A 313 16.59 14.55 -3.11
CA ARG A 313 18.01 14.65 -2.74
C ARG A 313 18.24 14.61 -1.22
N ASN A 314 17.28 15.08 -0.44
CA ASN A 314 17.44 15.28 1.00
C ASN A 314 16.57 14.34 1.84
N ASP A 315 15.87 13.39 1.22
CA ASP A 315 15.02 12.38 1.88
C ASP A 315 14.09 12.98 2.95
N GLN A 316 13.39 14.07 2.60
CA GLN A 316 12.53 14.78 3.55
C GLN A 316 11.33 15.44 2.88
N PHE A 317 10.25 15.62 3.65
CA PHE A 317 9.10 16.41 3.21
C PHE A 317 9.35 17.91 3.38
N VAL A 318 8.97 18.68 2.36
CA VAL A 318 9.03 20.14 2.35
C VAL A 318 7.75 20.73 1.76
N SER A 319 7.44 21.98 2.10
CA SER A 319 6.42 22.74 1.38
C SER A 319 7.04 23.43 0.17
N LEU A 320 6.35 23.36 -0.97
CA LEU A 320 6.62 24.31 -2.06
C LEU A 320 6.31 25.73 -1.58
N LYS A 321 6.90 26.73 -2.23
CA LYS A 321 6.81 28.14 -1.83
C LYS A 321 6.46 29.03 -3.03
N PRO A 322 5.77 30.16 -2.79
CA PRO A 322 5.66 31.21 -3.78
C PRO A 322 7.03 31.64 -4.34
N GLN A 323 7.05 32.09 -5.60
CA GLN A 323 8.24 32.45 -6.39
C GLN A 323 9.11 31.29 -6.89
N GLN A 324 8.84 30.05 -6.47
CA GLN A 324 9.47 28.89 -7.07
C GLN A 324 8.93 28.63 -8.47
N VAL A 325 9.78 28.16 -9.39
CA VAL A 325 9.44 27.99 -10.80
C VAL A 325 9.42 26.51 -11.16
N ILE A 326 8.28 25.99 -11.60
CA ILE A 326 8.15 24.63 -12.12
C ILE A 326 8.76 24.61 -13.52
N VAL A 327 9.84 23.84 -13.67
CA VAL A 327 10.65 23.77 -14.89
C VAL A 327 10.33 22.53 -15.73
N SER A 328 10.01 21.42 -15.07
CA SER A 328 9.59 20.19 -15.73
C SER A 328 8.66 19.37 -14.81
N VAL A 329 7.85 18.52 -15.44
CA VAL A 329 6.97 17.56 -14.79
C VAL A 329 7.13 16.20 -15.48
N ASN A 330 7.40 15.15 -14.71
CA ASN A 330 7.69 13.78 -15.19
C ASN A 330 8.74 13.76 -16.31
N GLY A 331 9.82 14.55 -16.14
CA GLY A 331 10.90 14.68 -17.11
C GLY A 331 10.56 15.52 -18.36
N LYS A 332 9.31 15.97 -18.53
CA LYS A 332 8.90 16.82 -19.66
C LYS A 332 9.02 18.30 -19.30
N PRO A 333 9.73 19.13 -20.10
CA PRO A 333 9.79 20.57 -19.87
C PRO A 333 8.40 21.20 -19.84
N THR A 334 8.18 22.15 -18.92
CA THR A 334 6.91 22.88 -18.79
C THR A 334 7.11 24.37 -18.99
N PRO A 335 7.19 24.86 -20.25
CA PRO A 335 7.59 26.24 -20.56
C PRO A 335 6.56 27.30 -20.13
N ASN A 336 5.32 26.90 -19.86
CA ASN A 336 4.19 27.75 -19.49
C ASN A 336 3.18 26.96 -18.62
N THR A 337 2.14 27.65 -18.16
CA THR A 337 1.09 27.10 -17.30
C THR A 337 0.28 26.02 -17.98
N GLU A 338 -0.03 26.17 -19.27
CA GLU A 338 -0.74 25.16 -20.04
C GLU A 338 0.00 23.82 -20.03
N ALA A 339 1.32 23.83 -20.24
CA ALA A 339 2.14 22.63 -20.19
C ALA A 339 2.14 21.98 -18.79
N VAL A 340 2.18 22.76 -17.71
CA VAL A 340 2.05 22.21 -16.35
C VAL A 340 0.67 21.60 -16.13
N VAL A 341 -0.40 22.27 -16.55
CA VAL A 341 -1.79 21.78 -16.41
C VAL A 341 -1.98 20.47 -17.17
N GLN A 342 -1.48 20.38 -18.41
CA GLN A 342 -1.55 19.13 -19.19
C GLN A 342 -0.73 18.02 -18.53
N ALA A 343 0.47 18.34 -18.03
CA ALA A 343 1.29 17.37 -17.32
C ALA A 343 0.59 16.85 -16.04
N VAL A 344 0.01 17.73 -15.22
CA VAL A 344 -0.78 17.35 -14.02
C VAL A 344 -1.98 16.47 -14.40
N LYS A 345 -2.74 16.85 -15.44
CA LYS A 345 -3.90 16.06 -15.91
C LYS A 345 -3.52 14.65 -16.33
N SER A 346 -2.41 14.52 -17.06
CA SER A 346 -1.91 13.24 -17.56
C SER A 346 -1.07 12.43 -16.55
N SER A 347 -0.75 13.02 -15.40
CA SER A 347 0.06 12.36 -14.37
C SER A 347 -0.76 11.34 -13.59
N PRO A 348 -0.14 10.22 -13.18
CA PRO A 348 -0.76 9.30 -12.22
C PRO A 348 -0.85 9.98 -10.85
N GLN A 349 -1.11 9.23 -9.77
CA GLN A 349 -1.21 9.83 -8.45
C GLN A 349 0.09 10.47 -7.96
N ILE A 350 1.26 10.00 -8.41
CA ILE A 350 2.56 10.60 -8.04
C ILE A 350 3.14 11.34 -9.23
N MET A 351 3.58 12.56 -8.99
CA MET A 351 4.16 13.44 -9.99
C MET A 351 5.57 13.85 -9.57
N ARG A 352 6.56 13.57 -10.41
CA ARG A 352 7.93 14.09 -10.24
C ARG A 352 8.01 15.48 -10.85
N MET A 353 8.53 16.45 -10.12
CA MET A 353 8.72 17.81 -10.62
C MET A 353 10.15 18.27 -10.42
N THR A 354 10.67 19.01 -11.39
CA THR A 354 11.84 19.86 -11.19
C THR A 354 11.35 21.27 -10.91
N VAL A 355 11.73 21.82 -9.77
CA VAL A 355 11.38 23.16 -9.31
C VAL A 355 12.64 23.97 -9.09
N ARG A 356 12.68 25.21 -9.58
CA ARG A 356 13.80 26.14 -9.38
C ARG A 356 13.45 27.16 -8.32
N ASP A 357 14.30 27.28 -7.32
CA ASP A 357 14.26 28.26 -6.26
C ASP A 357 15.43 29.25 -6.43
N ALA A 358 15.20 30.53 -6.20
CA ALA A 358 16.22 31.56 -6.38
C ALA A 358 17.39 31.41 -5.38
N ASN A 359 17.12 30.85 -4.19
CA ASN A 359 18.09 30.74 -3.11
C ASN A 359 18.72 29.34 -3.06
N SER A 360 17.91 28.29 -3.23
CA SER A 360 18.39 26.90 -3.11
C SER A 360 18.73 26.23 -4.46
N GLY A 361 18.58 26.93 -5.57
CA GLY A 361 18.81 26.39 -6.90
C GLY A 361 17.71 25.41 -7.34
N THR A 362 18.07 24.40 -8.11
CA THR A 362 17.11 23.41 -8.62
C THR A 362 16.89 22.29 -7.60
N MET A 363 15.62 21.98 -7.31
CA MET A 363 15.19 20.84 -6.52
C MET A 363 14.35 19.89 -7.37
N GLU A 364 14.52 18.60 -7.15
CA GLU A 364 13.63 17.56 -7.65
C GLU A 364 12.76 17.06 -6.50
N VAL A 365 11.45 17.05 -6.74
CA VAL A 365 10.46 16.68 -5.73
C VAL A 365 9.48 15.66 -6.29
N LEU A 366 8.97 14.79 -5.42
CA LEU A 366 7.84 13.92 -5.69
C LEU A 366 6.61 14.47 -4.96
N MET A 367 5.50 14.59 -5.67
CA MET A 367 4.22 15.03 -5.14
C MET A 367 3.20 13.91 -5.30
N ARG A 368 2.59 13.49 -4.19
CA ARG A 368 1.42 12.60 -4.21
C ARG A 368 0.15 13.45 -4.30
N MET A 369 -0.45 13.51 -5.48
CA MET A 369 -1.65 14.27 -5.80
C MET A 369 -2.91 13.62 -5.20
N ARG A 370 -3.95 14.45 -5.00
CA ARG A 370 -5.31 13.94 -4.75
C ARG A 370 -5.87 13.29 -6.02
N TYR A 371 -6.71 12.29 -5.84
CA TYR A 371 -7.51 11.74 -6.94
C TYR A 371 -8.52 12.76 -7.43
#